data_AF-A0A1Y6LUA4-F1
#
_entry.id   AF-A0A1Y6LUA4-F1
#
_cell.length_a   1.000
_cell.length_b   1.000
_cell.length_c   1.000
_cell.angle_alpha   90.00
_cell.angle_beta   90.00
_cell.angle_gamma   90.00
#
_symmetry.space_group_name_H-M   'P 1'
#
loop_
_entity.id
_entity.type
_entity.pdbx_description
1 polymer ?
#
loop_
_entity_poly.entity_id
_entity_poly.type
_entity_poly.pdbx_seq_one_letter_code
_entity_poly.pdbx_strand_id
1 'polypeptide(L)'
;MDNCGFGKLSAELRNQIYDQVLPDDDEIEVYSANLSKPSEDYQPPITQVCREMRAETLPMFYGRNQFVLPLTTEDDDETHWHELLEDSIDKAEAWLECNPGGLSLLKSPLIISAEFEGDVLTKKWYDHKRPWMRLKKALRANGYSKKMYFLTIRADYWSLLDRNSGSLPRDERREDRKVNKAFREMGLECKVTVVGP
;
A
#
# COMPACT_ATOMS: atom_id res chain seq x y z
N MET A 1 -18.44 -14.19 31.84
CA MET A 1 -17.18 -13.46 31.59
C MET A 1 -17.21 -12.26 32.51
N ASP A 2 -16.56 -12.41 33.66
CA ASP A 2 -16.69 -11.53 34.80
C ASP A 2 -15.90 -10.23 34.61
N ASN A 3 -16.61 -9.10 34.65
CA ASN A 3 -16.16 -7.76 35.04
C ASN A 3 -14.70 -7.38 34.72
N CYS A 4 -14.36 -7.28 33.44
CA CYS A 4 -13.21 -6.47 33.04
C CYS A 4 -13.43 -5.03 33.52
N GLY A 5 -12.54 -4.53 34.40
CA GLY A 5 -12.65 -3.15 34.93
C GLY A 5 -12.64 -2.09 33.85
N PHE A 6 -12.03 -2.40 32.70
CA PHE A 6 -12.02 -1.55 31.51
C PHE A 6 -13.43 -1.28 30.95
N GLY A 7 -14.31 -2.29 30.92
CA GLY A 7 -15.70 -2.14 30.45
C GLY A 7 -16.57 -1.30 31.40
N LYS A 8 -16.12 -1.06 32.63
CA LYS A 8 -16.80 -0.17 33.59
C LYS A 8 -16.46 1.30 33.39
N LEU A 9 -15.41 1.61 32.63
CA LEU A 9 -15.10 2.98 32.26
C LEU A 9 -16.19 3.54 31.34
N SER A 10 -16.42 4.85 31.36
CA SER A 10 -17.27 5.49 30.36
C SER A 10 -16.65 5.35 28.97
N ALA A 11 -17.48 5.44 27.92
CA ALA A 11 -16.98 5.42 26.54
C ALA A 11 -15.94 6.52 26.28
N GLU A 12 -16.10 7.71 26.88
CA GLU A 12 -15.14 8.81 26.77
C GLU A 12 -13.76 8.44 27.32
N LEU A 13 -13.70 7.82 28.51
CA LEU A 13 -12.44 7.38 29.11
C LEU A 13 -11.82 6.22 28.33
N ARG A 14 -12.63 5.29 27.81
CA ARG A 14 -12.12 4.21 26.93
C ARG A 14 -11.53 4.79 25.65
N ASN A 15 -12.20 5.75 25.02
CA ASN A 15 -11.72 6.42 23.82
C ASN A 15 -10.39 7.13 24.08
N GLN A 16 -10.24 7.84 25.21
CA GLN A 16 -8.95 8.45 25.58
C GLN A 16 -7.84 7.41 25.73
N ILE A 17 -8.13 6.21 26.21
CA ILE A 17 -7.13 5.14 26.28
C ILE A 17 -6.83 4.61 24.88
N TYR A 18 -7.84 4.41 24.04
CA TYR A 18 -7.67 3.98 22.65
C TYR A 18 -6.82 4.97 21.84
N ASP A 19 -7.01 6.27 22.05
CA ASP A 19 -6.22 7.33 21.42
C ASP A 19 -4.73 7.28 21.78
N GLN A 20 -4.35 6.64 22.90
CA GLN A 20 -2.95 6.52 23.33
C GLN A 20 -2.28 5.22 22.87
N VAL A 21 -3.05 4.24 22.41
CA VAL A 21 -2.55 2.87 22.13
C VAL A 21 -2.75 2.44 20.68
N LEU A 22 -3.69 3.07 19.97
CA LEU A 22 -3.84 2.89 18.54
C LEU A 22 -2.90 3.86 17.82
N PRO A 23 -2.28 3.43 16.71
CA PRO A 23 -1.62 4.35 15.81
C PRO A 23 -2.64 5.34 15.25
N ASP A 24 -2.18 6.56 15.01
CA ASP A 24 -2.98 7.70 14.53
C ASP A 24 -2.20 8.43 13.45
N ASP A 25 -2.85 8.69 12.32
CA ASP A 25 -2.25 9.28 11.11
C ASP A 25 -1.01 8.52 10.58
N ASP A 26 -0.88 7.21 10.83
CA ASP A 26 0.20 6.39 10.30
C ASP A 26 -0.14 5.76 8.93
N GLU A 27 0.90 5.56 8.10
CA GLU A 27 0.86 4.70 6.91
C GLU A 27 1.25 3.27 7.31
N ILE A 28 0.30 2.33 7.17
CA ILE A 28 0.45 0.94 7.63
C ILE A 28 0.45 0.01 6.42
N GLU A 29 1.55 -0.69 6.22
CA GLU A 29 1.62 -1.78 5.23
C GLU A 29 0.74 -2.95 5.67
N VAL A 30 -0.12 -3.42 4.78
CA VAL A 30 -1.04 -4.53 5.05
C VAL A 30 -0.33 -5.88 5.18
N TYR A 31 0.88 -5.98 4.63
CA TYR A 31 1.83 -7.08 4.78
C TYR A 31 3.23 -6.57 4.47
N SER A 32 4.26 -7.22 5.01
CA SER A 32 5.66 -6.89 4.70
C SER A 32 5.96 -7.08 3.21
N ALA A 33 6.45 -6.02 2.55
CA ALA A 33 6.97 -6.09 1.18
C ALA A 33 8.18 -7.03 1.03
N ASN A 34 8.93 -7.26 2.12
CA ASN A 34 10.07 -8.17 2.13
C ASN A 34 9.58 -9.62 2.03
N LEU A 35 9.82 -10.26 0.88
CA LEU A 35 9.51 -11.68 0.67
C LEU A 35 10.29 -12.61 1.62
N SER A 36 11.41 -12.13 2.16
CA SER A 36 12.32 -12.83 3.08
C SER A 36 11.89 -12.79 4.56
N LYS A 37 10.91 -11.95 4.92
CA LYS A 37 10.34 -11.91 6.27
C LYS A 37 8.91 -12.45 6.24
N PRO A 38 8.52 -13.31 7.19
CA PRO A 38 7.11 -13.68 7.32
C PRO A 38 6.29 -12.40 7.52
N SER A 39 5.22 -12.26 6.72
CA SER A 39 4.28 -11.16 6.85
C SER A 39 3.58 -11.29 8.20
N GLU A 40 3.99 -10.49 9.18
CA GLU A 40 3.16 -10.26 10.35
C GLU A 40 2.10 -9.25 9.93
N ASP A 41 0.88 -9.72 9.67
CA ASP A 41 -0.28 -8.86 9.44
C ASP A 41 -0.38 -7.90 10.64
N TYR A 42 -0.11 -6.61 10.42
CA TYR A 42 -0.09 -5.65 11.52
C TYR A 42 -1.52 -5.42 12.03
N GLN A 43 -1.84 -6.05 13.15
CA GLN A 43 -3.09 -5.83 13.88
C GLN A 43 -2.79 -5.43 15.33
N PRO A 44 -3.16 -4.22 15.78
CA PRO A 44 -2.86 -3.75 17.13
C PRO A 44 -3.36 -4.75 18.18
N PRO A 45 -2.53 -5.12 19.20
CA PRO A 45 -2.90 -6.15 20.18
C PRO A 45 -4.24 -5.90 20.87
N ILE A 46 -4.59 -4.62 21.08
CA ILE A 46 -5.85 -4.22 21.71
C ILE A 46 -7.10 -4.69 20.93
N THR A 47 -7.00 -4.82 19.62
CA THR A 47 -8.09 -5.28 18.75
C THR A 47 -8.32 -6.80 18.83
N GLN A 48 -7.43 -7.53 19.53
CA GLN A 48 -7.46 -8.99 19.67
C GLN A 48 -7.92 -9.45 21.06
N VAL A 49 -8.09 -8.53 22.02
CA VAL A 49 -8.36 -8.86 23.43
C VAL A 49 -9.75 -9.46 23.65
N CYS A 50 -10.81 -8.73 23.27
CA CYS A 50 -12.19 -9.17 23.42
C CYS A 50 -13.11 -8.55 22.37
N ARG A 51 -14.31 -9.11 22.19
CA ARG A 51 -15.28 -8.66 21.17
C ARG A 51 -15.69 -7.21 21.32
N GLU A 52 -15.84 -6.73 22.56
CA GLU A 52 -16.24 -5.35 22.86
C GLU A 52 -15.15 -4.36 22.44
N MET A 53 -13.92 -4.54 22.96
CA MET A 53 -12.79 -3.69 22.57
C MET A 53 -12.51 -3.77 21.07
N ARG A 54 -12.62 -4.97 20.45
CA ARG A 54 -12.48 -5.13 19.01
C ARG A 54 -13.51 -4.32 18.23
N ALA A 55 -14.77 -4.33 18.66
CA ALA A 55 -15.85 -3.57 18.01
C ALA A 55 -15.64 -2.04 18.12
N GLU A 56 -15.02 -1.57 19.21
CA GLU A 56 -14.74 -0.14 19.41
C GLU A 56 -13.46 0.31 18.69
N THR A 57 -12.39 -0.48 18.75
CA THR A 57 -11.05 -0.13 18.28
C THR A 57 -10.83 -0.35 16.77
N LEU A 58 -11.45 -1.36 16.14
CA LEU A 58 -11.25 -1.60 14.70
C LEU A 58 -11.72 -0.42 13.84
N PRO A 59 -12.91 0.17 14.05
CA PRO A 59 -13.32 1.34 13.29
C PRO A 59 -12.41 2.55 13.50
N MET A 60 -11.83 2.72 14.71
CA MET A 60 -10.86 3.78 14.98
C MET A 60 -9.56 3.53 14.22
N PHE A 61 -9.02 2.31 14.31
CA PHE A 61 -7.79 1.90 13.65
C PHE A 61 -7.88 2.06 12.13
N TYR A 62 -8.89 1.46 11.48
CA TYR A 62 -9.05 1.56 10.03
C TYR A 62 -9.56 2.94 9.55
N GLY A 63 -10.12 3.74 10.46
CA GLY A 63 -10.65 5.06 10.15
C GLY A 63 -9.64 6.19 10.24
N ARG A 64 -8.58 6.01 11.04
CA ARG A 64 -7.55 7.02 11.31
C ARG A 64 -6.25 6.79 10.55
N ASN A 65 -5.98 5.56 10.15
CA ASN A 65 -4.74 5.21 9.48
C ASN A 65 -4.94 5.05 7.98
N GLN A 66 -3.86 5.25 7.24
CA GLN A 66 -3.79 4.96 5.82
C GLN A 66 -3.16 3.60 5.61
N PHE A 67 -3.78 2.76 4.78
CA PHE A 67 -3.27 1.41 4.53
C PHE A 67 -2.60 1.35 3.17
N VAL A 68 -1.43 0.71 3.15
CA VAL A 68 -0.59 0.54 1.98
C VAL A 68 -0.52 -0.93 1.62
N LEU A 69 -0.80 -1.24 0.37
CA LEU A 69 -0.57 -2.54 -0.25
C LEU A 69 0.73 -2.43 -1.04
N PRO A 70 1.85 -2.94 -0.50
CA PRO A 70 3.12 -2.87 -1.19
C PRO A 70 3.22 -3.93 -2.28
N LEU A 71 3.73 -3.52 -3.43
CA LEU A 71 4.10 -4.36 -4.56
C LEU A 71 5.62 -4.36 -4.68
N THR A 72 6.22 -5.52 -4.44
CA THR A 72 7.65 -5.74 -4.61
C THR A 72 7.99 -5.76 -6.08
N THR A 73 8.98 -4.98 -6.49
CA THR A 73 9.48 -4.99 -7.87
C THR A 73 10.99 -5.21 -7.95
N GLU A 74 11.70 -5.26 -6.81
CA GLU A 74 13.14 -5.46 -6.77
C GLU A 74 13.55 -6.52 -5.75
N ASP A 75 14.63 -7.24 -6.09
CA ASP A 75 15.44 -8.06 -5.20
C ASP A 75 16.90 -7.58 -5.29
N ASP A 76 17.75 -8.08 -4.38
CA ASP A 76 19.17 -7.70 -4.31
C ASP A 76 19.97 -8.03 -5.61
N ASP A 77 19.40 -8.79 -6.54
CA ASP A 77 20.04 -9.28 -7.77
C ASP A 77 19.46 -8.67 -9.07
N GLU A 78 18.50 -7.73 -8.99
CA GLU A 78 17.96 -6.84 -10.05
C GLU A 78 17.44 -7.52 -11.36
N THR A 79 17.43 -8.85 -11.43
CA THR A 79 17.25 -9.57 -12.71
C THR A 79 15.82 -10.10 -12.91
N HIS A 80 14.99 -10.13 -11.87
CA HIS A 80 13.68 -10.81 -11.88
C HIS A 80 12.49 -9.93 -11.50
N TRP A 81 12.58 -8.60 -11.68
CA TRP A 81 11.55 -7.63 -11.26
C TRP A 81 10.11 -7.97 -11.70
N HIS A 82 9.93 -8.58 -12.88
CA HIS A 82 8.62 -8.95 -13.40
C HIS A 82 8.02 -10.15 -12.68
N GLU A 83 8.83 -11.13 -12.28
CA GLU A 83 8.39 -12.28 -11.47
C GLU A 83 8.01 -11.80 -10.07
N LEU A 84 8.82 -10.91 -9.48
CA LEU A 84 8.53 -10.27 -8.18
C LEU A 84 7.23 -9.45 -8.21
N LEU A 85 6.98 -8.73 -9.31
CA LEU A 85 5.72 -8.01 -9.48
C LEU A 85 4.53 -8.96 -9.62
N GLU A 86 4.69 -10.09 -10.31
CA GLU A 86 3.62 -11.10 -10.39
C GLU A 86 3.34 -11.74 -9.02
N ASP A 87 4.37 -12.15 -8.28
CA ASP A 87 4.25 -12.73 -6.94
C ASP A 87 3.65 -11.74 -5.93
N SER A 88 4.03 -10.46 -6.00
CA SER A 88 3.46 -9.44 -5.13
C SER A 88 1.99 -9.14 -5.47
N ILE A 89 1.60 -9.26 -6.74
CA ILE A 89 0.18 -9.18 -7.15
C ILE A 89 -0.60 -10.42 -6.71
N ASP A 90 -0.01 -11.61 -6.64
CA ASP A 90 -0.65 -12.78 -6.04
C ASP A 90 -0.99 -12.53 -4.57
N LYS A 91 -0.05 -11.96 -3.82
CA LYS A 91 -0.28 -11.56 -2.42
C LYS A 91 -1.36 -10.48 -2.30
N ALA A 92 -1.32 -9.49 -3.19
CA ALA A 92 -2.33 -8.44 -3.27
C ALA A 92 -3.73 -9.03 -3.49
N GLU A 93 -3.86 -9.96 -4.44
CA GLU A 93 -5.12 -10.62 -4.79
C GLU A 93 -5.66 -11.42 -3.60
N ALA A 94 -4.82 -12.22 -2.94
CA ALA A 94 -5.20 -12.96 -1.73
C ALA A 94 -5.68 -12.04 -0.60
N TRP A 95 -5.00 -10.91 -0.39
CA TRP A 95 -5.42 -9.93 0.63
C TRP A 95 -6.78 -9.30 0.28
N LEU A 96 -7.00 -8.94 -1.00
CA LEU A 96 -8.26 -8.35 -1.47
C LEU A 96 -9.44 -9.32 -1.34
N GLU A 97 -9.22 -10.62 -1.54
CA GLU A 97 -10.23 -11.66 -1.34
C GLU A 97 -10.67 -11.76 0.14
N CYS A 98 -9.73 -11.61 1.07
CA CYS A 98 -10.02 -11.56 2.51
C CYS A 98 -10.63 -10.23 2.96
N ASN A 99 -10.41 -9.15 2.21
CA ASN A 99 -10.82 -7.79 2.56
C ASN A 99 -11.63 -7.13 1.42
N PRO A 100 -12.85 -7.61 1.13
CA PRO A 100 -13.65 -7.08 0.03
C PRO A 100 -14.09 -5.63 0.30
N GLY A 101 -14.09 -4.79 -0.74
CA GLY A 101 -14.37 -3.36 -0.64
C GLY A 101 -15.73 -3.03 -0.02
N GLY A 102 -16.74 -3.86 -0.27
CA GLY A 102 -18.08 -3.68 0.32
C GLY A 102 -18.13 -3.84 1.85
N LEU A 103 -17.13 -4.47 2.45
CA LEU A 103 -16.99 -4.69 3.90
C LEU A 103 -15.81 -3.91 4.50
N SER A 104 -15.13 -3.09 3.69
CA SER A 104 -13.94 -2.38 4.11
C SER A 104 -14.25 -1.34 5.18
N LEU A 105 -13.50 -1.38 6.28
CA LEU A 105 -13.55 -0.37 7.34
C LEU A 105 -12.71 0.87 7.00
N LEU A 106 -11.99 0.84 5.87
CA LEU A 106 -11.13 1.94 5.42
C LEU A 106 -11.97 3.19 5.17
N LYS A 107 -11.56 4.31 5.78
CA LYS A 107 -12.13 5.63 5.51
C LYS A 107 -11.35 6.39 4.45
N SER A 108 -10.06 6.08 4.32
CA SER A 108 -9.17 6.61 3.29
C SER A 108 -9.00 5.61 2.14
N PRO A 109 -8.66 6.07 0.92
CA PRO A 109 -8.33 5.16 -0.17
C PRO A 109 -7.14 4.27 0.19
N LEU A 110 -7.23 2.98 -0.18
CA LEU A 110 -6.12 2.04 -0.12
C LEU A 110 -4.99 2.53 -1.05
N ILE A 111 -3.81 2.76 -0.51
CA ILE A 111 -2.63 3.04 -1.34
C ILE A 111 -2.12 1.70 -1.86
N ILE A 112 -1.87 1.62 -3.15
CA ILE A 112 -1.09 0.54 -3.74
C ILE A 112 0.26 1.17 -4.05
N SER A 113 1.34 0.70 -3.42
CA SER A 113 2.67 1.26 -3.60
C SER A 113 3.54 0.30 -4.39
N ALA A 114 4.23 0.78 -5.42
CA ALA A 114 5.26 0.01 -6.12
C ALA A 114 6.52 0.85 -6.21
N GLU A 115 7.65 0.31 -5.78
CA GLU A 115 8.95 0.98 -5.87
C GLU A 115 9.74 0.39 -7.04
N PHE A 116 10.31 1.26 -7.87
CA PHE A 116 11.11 0.91 -9.05
C PHE A 116 12.40 1.74 -9.08
N GLU A 117 13.47 1.15 -9.57
CA GLU A 117 14.67 1.83 -9.97
C GLU A 117 14.37 2.64 -11.23
N GLY A 118 14.97 3.83 -11.31
CA GLY A 118 14.67 4.82 -12.33
C GLY A 118 14.93 4.30 -13.74
N ASP A 119 15.91 3.43 -13.94
CA ASP A 119 16.21 2.87 -15.24
C ASP A 119 15.20 1.77 -15.65
N VAL A 120 14.68 0.99 -14.71
CA VAL A 120 13.59 0.01 -14.90
C VAL A 120 12.30 0.73 -15.26
N LEU A 121 11.96 1.81 -14.54
CA LEU A 121 10.78 2.62 -14.83
C LEU A 121 10.88 3.42 -16.13
N THR A 122 12.07 3.67 -16.66
CA THR A 122 12.20 4.38 -17.95
C THR A 122 12.30 3.44 -19.14
N LYS A 123 12.77 2.20 -18.96
CA LYS A 123 13.07 1.29 -20.07
C LYS A 123 12.16 0.07 -20.19
N LYS A 124 11.62 -0.46 -19.08
CA LYS A 124 11.09 -1.85 -19.06
C LYS A 124 9.65 -1.99 -18.55
N TRP A 125 9.18 -1.09 -17.67
CA TRP A 125 7.86 -1.27 -17.04
C TRP A 125 6.68 -1.38 -18.03
N TYR A 126 6.73 -0.68 -19.18
CA TYR A 126 5.63 -0.65 -20.16
C TYR A 126 5.44 -1.99 -20.88
N ASP A 127 6.49 -2.81 -20.96
CA ASP A 127 6.43 -4.11 -21.62
C ASP A 127 5.61 -5.13 -20.81
N HIS A 128 5.37 -4.85 -19.51
CA HIS A 128 4.67 -5.73 -18.59
C HIS A 128 3.34 -5.12 -18.12
N LYS A 129 2.42 -4.88 -19.06
CA LYS A 129 1.05 -4.42 -18.73
C LYS A 129 0.17 -5.49 -18.07
N ARG A 130 0.48 -6.77 -18.32
CA ARG A 130 -0.35 -7.90 -17.90
C ARG A 130 -0.51 -7.96 -16.36
N PRO A 131 0.54 -7.85 -15.55
CA PRO A 131 0.43 -7.75 -14.09
C PRO A 131 -0.53 -6.64 -13.64
N TRP A 132 -0.37 -5.42 -14.14
CA TRP A 132 -1.23 -4.28 -13.78
C TRP A 132 -2.70 -4.47 -14.15
N MET A 133 -2.96 -5.06 -15.32
CA MET A 133 -4.32 -5.39 -15.75
C MET A 133 -4.95 -6.48 -14.89
N ARG A 134 -4.15 -7.45 -14.41
CA ARG A 134 -4.59 -8.46 -13.45
C ARG A 134 -4.95 -7.82 -12.12
N LEU A 135 -4.09 -6.97 -11.56
CA LEU A 135 -4.37 -6.22 -10.33
C LEU A 135 -5.67 -5.41 -10.43
N LYS A 136 -5.85 -4.67 -11.53
CA LYS A 136 -7.10 -3.94 -11.79
C LYS A 136 -8.33 -4.85 -11.79
N LYS A 137 -8.21 -6.05 -12.37
CA LYS A 137 -9.29 -7.04 -12.41
C LYS A 137 -9.59 -7.57 -11.00
N ALA A 138 -8.56 -7.87 -10.20
CA ALA A 138 -8.69 -8.32 -8.82
C ALA A 138 -9.38 -7.27 -7.93
N LEU A 139 -8.96 -6.00 -8.02
CA LEU A 139 -9.62 -4.88 -7.33
C LEU A 139 -11.11 -4.80 -7.66
N ARG A 140 -11.46 -4.86 -8.95
CA ARG A 140 -12.86 -4.81 -9.39
C ARG A 140 -13.65 -6.04 -8.91
N ALA A 141 -13.06 -7.24 -9.00
CA ALA A 141 -13.70 -8.48 -8.58
C ALA A 141 -14.03 -8.47 -7.07
N ASN A 142 -13.16 -7.87 -6.27
CA ASN A 142 -13.32 -7.72 -4.82
C ASN A 142 -14.07 -6.45 -4.40
N GLY A 143 -14.73 -5.75 -5.33
CA GLY A 143 -15.64 -4.63 -5.01
C GLY A 143 -14.97 -3.27 -4.79
N TYR A 144 -13.69 -3.10 -5.12
CA TYR A 144 -13.01 -1.80 -5.03
C TYR A 144 -13.35 -0.91 -6.22
N SER A 145 -14.00 0.21 -5.94
CA SER A 145 -14.24 1.26 -6.94
C SER A 145 -13.01 2.14 -7.13
N LYS A 146 -12.95 2.91 -8.22
CA LYS A 146 -11.82 3.83 -8.51
C LYS A 146 -11.56 4.88 -7.43
N LYS A 147 -12.53 5.16 -6.55
CA LYS A 147 -12.38 6.12 -5.44
C LYS A 147 -11.82 5.49 -4.17
N MET A 148 -11.71 4.15 -4.13
CA MET A 148 -11.32 3.39 -2.95
C MET A 148 -9.86 2.99 -2.94
N TYR A 149 -9.13 3.22 -4.02
CA TYR A 149 -7.72 2.94 -4.09
C TYR A 149 -7.00 3.98 -4.94
N PHE A 150 -5.69 4.06 -4.77
CA PHE A 150 -4.82 4.91 -5.55
C PHE A 150 -3.46 4.23 -5.74
N LEU A 151 -2.90 4.26 -6.95
CA LEU A 151 -1.57 3.70 -7.24
C LEU A 151 -0.49 4.76 -7.08
N THR A 152 0.49 4.50 -6.23
CA THR A 152 1.69 5.31 -6.09
C THR A 152 2.86 4.51 -6.64
N ILE A 153 3.60 5.12 -7.57
CA ILE A 153 4.86 4.56 -8.05
C ILE A 153 5.97 5.43 -7.50
N ARG A 154 6.88 4.82 -6.73
CA ARG A 154 8.10 5.47 -6.30
C ARG A 154 9.22 5.08 -7.25
N ALA A 155 9.90 6.07 -7.80
CA ALA A 155 10.97 5.86 -8.76
C ALA A 155 12.29 6.32 -8.13
N ASP A 156 13.19 5.40 -7.84
CA ASP A 156 14.48 5.65 -7.23
C ASP A 156 15.57 5.84 -8.30
N TYR A 157 16.11 7.06 -8.43
CA TYR A 157 17.14 7.39 -9.41
C TYR A 157 18.54 7.53 -8.77
N TRP A 158 18.74 7.09 -7.53
CA TRP A 158 20.02 7.25 -6.81
C TRP A 158 21.19 6.54 -7.52
N SER A 159 20.93 5.44 -8.23
CA SER A 159 21.94 4.69 -9.00
C SER A 159 22.37 5.36 -10.31
N LEU A 160 21.55 6.26 -10.85
CA LEU A 160 21.78 6.92 -12.15
C LEU A 160 22.59 8.21 -12.07
N LEU A 161 22.99 8.63 -10.87
CA LEU A 161 23.83 9.80 -10.70
C LEU A 161 25.28 9.47 -10.98
N ASP A 162 25.75 9.97 -12.12
CA ASP A 162 27.13 10.45 -12.17
C ASP A 162 27.26 11.52 -11.08
N ARG A 163 28.20 11.38 -10.14
CA ARG A 163 28.31 12.08 -8.84
C ARG A 163 28.31 13.63 -8.87
N ASN A 164 28.07 14.28 -10.01
CA ASN A 164 28.32 15.71 -10.24
C ASN A 164 27.15 16.54 -10.81
N SER A 165 25.94 16.02 -11.04
CA SER A 165 24.82 16.84 -11.54
C SER A 165 23.68 16.97 -10.51
N GLY A 166 23.63 18.10 -9.80
CA GLY A 166 22.57 18.44 -8.83
C GLY A 166 21.20 18.79 -9.44
N SER A 167 20.82 18.18 -10.56
CA SER A 167 19.51 18.36 -11.17
C SER A 167 19.02 17.08 -11.85
N LEU A 168 17.82 16.64 -11.50
CA LEU A 168 17.07 15.62 -12.24
C LEU A 168 17.00 16.00 -13.74
N PRO A 169 17.50 15.17 -14.67
CA PRO A 169 17.41 15.40 -16.10
C PRO A 169 15.99 15.75 -16.57
N ARG A 170 15.86 16.71 -17.50
CA ARG A 170 14.56 17.10 -18.11
C ARG A 170 13.78 15.90 -18.70
N ASP A 171 14.46 14.83 -19.04
CA ASP A 171 13.87 13.61 -19.58
C ASP A 171 13.03 12.84 -18.56
N GLU A 172 13.36 12.89 -17.26
CA GLU A 172 12.63 12.14 -16.22
C GLU A 172 11.21 12.67 -16.00
N ARG A 173 11.03 14.00 -15.93
CA ARG A 173 9.68 14.61 -15.84
C ARG A 173 8.81 14.28 -17.06
N ARG A 174 9.42 14.00 -18.21
CA ARG A 174 8.71 13.57 -19.42
C ARG A 174 8.28 12.11 -19.27
N GLU A 175 9.12 11.27 -18.68
CA GLU A 175 8.80 9.88 -18.36
C GLU A 175 7.68 9.78 -17.31
N ASP A 176 7.67 10.59 -16.24
CA ASP A 176 6.55 10.60 -15.27
C ASP A 176 5.20 10.83 -15.94
N ARG A 177 5.14 11.79 -16.88
CA ARG A 177 3.90 12.08 -17.61
C ARG A 177 3.50 10.93 -18.52
N LYS A 178 4.46 10.25 -19.14
CA LYS A 178 4.19 9.05 -19.96
C LYS A 178 3.68 7.92 -19.07
N VAL A 179 4.32 7.66 -17.94
CA VAL A 179 3.92 6.65 -16.95
C VAL A 179 2.51 6.91 -16.45
N ASN A 180 2.25 8.10 -15.90
CA ASN A 180 0.93 8.48 -15.41
C ASN A 180 -0.14 8.41 -16.51
N LYS A 181 0.18 8.81 -17.74
CA LYS A 181 -0.75 8.71 -18.87
C LYS A 181 -1.07 7.25 -19.21
N ALA A 182 -0.07 6.38 -19.30
CA ALA A 182 -0.28 4.98 -19.65
C ALA A 182 -1.04 4.22 -18.55
N PHE A 183 -0.79 4.47 -17.26
CA PHE A 183 -1.61 3.93 -16.17
C PHE A 183 -3.06 4.42 -16.24
N ARG A 184 -3.26 5.71 -16.54
CA ARG A 184 -4.61 6.28 -16.73
C ARG A 184 -5.34 5.63 -17.90
N GLU A 185 -4.66 5.35 -19.01
CA GLU A 185 -5.21 4.60 -20.15
C GLU A 185 -5.56 3.16 -19.77
N MET A 186 -4.79 2.54 -18.89
CA MET A 186 -5.12 1.24 -18.27
C MET A 186 -6.27 1.37 -17.25
N GLY A 187 -6.71 2.58 -16.91
CA GLY A 187 -7.79 2.85 -15.97
C GLY A 187 -7.39 2.75 -14.50
N LEU A 188 -6.09 2.86 -14.22
CA LEU A 188 -5.49 2.98 -12.89
C LEU A 188 -5.10 4.44 -12.67
N GLU A 189 -5.54 5.04 -11.56
CA GLU A 189 -5.09 6.38 -11.21
C GLU A 189 -3.74 6.26 -10.51
N CYS A 190 -2.72 6.89 -11.11
CA CYS A 190 -1.33 6.76 -10.72
C CYS A 190 -0.73 8.13 -10.41
N LYS A 191 0.11 8.20 -9.38
CA LYS A 191 1.08 9.28 -9.16
C LYS A 191 2.47 8.68 -9.06
N VAL A 192 3.33 9.11 -9.96
CA VAL A 192 4.77 8.86 -9.86
C VAL A 192 5.39 9.89 -8.92
N THR A 193 6.13 9.41 -7.94
CA THR A 193 6.97 10.22 -7.05
C THR A 193 8.41 9.83 -7.32
N VAL A 194 9.21 10.80 -7.74
CA VAL A 194 10.64 10.62 -8.00
C VAL A 194 11.40 10.81 -6.70
N VAL A 195 12.25 9.84 -6.39
CA VAL A 195 13.21 9.88 -5.29
C VAL A 195 14.60 9.84 -5.91
N GLY A 196 15.27 10.98 -5.86
CA GLY A 196 16.70 11.13 -6.11
C GLY A 196 17.25 12.08 -5.05
N PRO A 197 18.51 12.51 -5.10
CA PRO A 197 19.02 13.55 -4.22
C PRO A 197 18.17 14.82 -4.29
#